data_AF-A0A7U6JF90-F1
#
_entry.id   AF-A0A7U6JF90-F1
#
_cell.length_a   1.000
_cell.length_b   1.000
_cell.length_c   1.000
_cell.angle_alpha   90.00
_cell.angle_beta   90.00
_cell.angle_gamma   90.00
#
_symmetry.space_group_name_H-M   'P 1'
#
loop_
_entity.id
_entity.type
_entity.pdbx_description
1 polymer ?
#
loop_
_entity_poly.entity_id
_entity_poly.type
_entity_poly.pdbx_seq_one_letter_code
_entity_poly.pdbx_strand_id
1 'polypeptide(L)'
;MKIRSPRSEINVKNKYYFYDTGIRNGIINNFNKLDSRDDVGALFENFVIAERLKKHKYLRTFTNLYFWRTYSNGEIDLIEESQGEILSFEIKWNKIVKPPKLFFETYKNSTFEVITKENYLDFVI
;
A
#
# COMPACT_ATOMS: atom_id res chain seq x y z
N MET A 1 -17.62 -5.93 5.36
CA MET A 1 -18.01 -6.33 3.99
C MET A 1 -16.79 -7.01 3.39
N LYS A 2 -16.73 -8.35 3.39
CA LYS A 2 -15.52 -9.06 2.93
C LYS A 2 -15.24 -8.65 1.48
N ILE A 3 -14.06 -8.08 1.20
CA ILE A 3 -13.56 -7.87 -0.16
C ILE A 3 -13.62 -9.24 -0.86
N ARG A 4 -14.69 -9.48 -1.61
CA ARG A 4 -14.97 -10.75 -2.28
C ARG A 4 -14.77 -10.53 -3.76
N SER A 5 -13.95 -11.36 -4.38
CA SER A 5 -13.80 -11.40 -5.84
C SER A 5 -15.15 -11.74 -6.49
N PRO A 6 -15.70 -10.89 -7.35
CA PRO A 6 -16.46 -11.38 -8.51
C PRO A 6 -15.52 -12.29 -9.30
N ARG A 7 -16.04 -13.39 -9.85
CA ARG A 7 -15.29 -14.54 -10.40
C ARG A 7 -14.37 -14.24 -11.61
N SER A 8 -14.06 -12.98 -11.88
CA SER A 8 -13.27 -12.52 -13.02
C SER A 8 -12.26 -11.43 -12.68
N GLU A 9 -11.99 -11.11 -11.39
CA GLU A 9 -11.33 -9.83 -11.07
C GLU A 9 -10.10 -9.83 -10.15
N ILE A 10 -9.64 -10.95 -9.57
CA ILE A 10 -8.48 -10.93 -8.67
C ILE A 10 -7.43 -11.97 -9.07
N ASN A 11 -6.24 -11.51 -9.50
CA ASN A 11 -5.06 -12.36 -9.55
C ASN A 11 -4.53 -12.47 -8.10
N VAL A 12 -4.59 -13.66 -7.51
CA VAL A 12 -4.07 -13.96 -6.17
C VAL A 12 -2.54 -14.05 -6.22
N LYS A 13 -1.88 -12.99 -6.68
CA LYS A 13 -0.44 -12.84 -6.51
C LYS A 13 -0.21 -12.21 -5.14
N ASN A 14 0.47 -12.96 -4.29
CA ASN A 14 0.88 -12.46 -2.99
C ASN A 14 1.90 -11.33 -3.19
N LYS A 15 1.62 -10.15 -2.61
CA LYS A 15 2.58 -9.05 -2.49
C LYS A 15 3.32 -9.24 -1.16
N TYR A 16 4.66 -9.30 -1.22
CA TYR A 16 5.50 -9.53 -0.05
C TYR A 16 6.33 -8.29 0.26
N TYR A 17 6.41 -7.98 1.55
CA TYR A 17 7.12 -6.82 2.08
C TYR A 17 8.01 -7.24 3.24
N PHE A 18 9.19 -6.63 3.33
CA PHE A 18 10.05 -6.80 4.49
C PHE A 18 9.53 -5.96 5.63
N TYR A 19 9.50 -6.53 6.84
CA TYR A 19 9.15 -5.79 8.05
C TYR A 19 10.24 -4.76 8.45
N ASP A 20 11.46 -4.97 7.95
CA ASP A 20 12.62 -4.10 8.10
C ASP A 20 13.31 -3.92 6.74
N THR A 21 13.38 -2.68 6.27
CA THR A 21 14.02 -2.33 5.00
C THR A 21 15.54 -2.44 5.04
N GLY A 22 16.16 -2.45 6.22
CA GLY A 22 17.56 -2.77 6.41
C GLY A 22 17.88 -4.21 6.02
N ILE A 23 17.01 -5.17 6.39
CA ILE A 23 17.14 -6.58 5.97
C ILE A 23 17.00 -6.69 4.45
N ARG A 24 16.00 -6.01 3.86
CA ARG A 24 15.84 -5.93 2.40
C ARG A 24 17.12 -5.45 1.73
N ASN A 25 17.66 -4.33 2.19
CA ASN A 25 18.87 -3.70 1.64
C ASN A 25 20.10 -4.61 1.79
N GLY A 26 20.22 -5.32 2.91
CA GLY A 26 21.27 -6.31 3.14
C GLY A 26 21.22 -7.47 2.15
N ILE A 27 20.01 -8.01 1.88
CA ILE A 27 19.82 -9.11 0.93
C ILE A 27 20.22 -8.72 -0.50
N ILE A 28 19.91 -7.49 -0.92
CA ILE A 28 20.26 -6.99 -2.25
C ILE A 28 21.62 -6.28 -2.29
N ASN A 29 22.36 -6.27 -1.17
CA ASN A 29 23.62 -5.56 -0.97
C ASN A 29 23.61 -4.11 -1.50
N ASN A 30 22.51 -3.39 -1.27
CA ASN A 30 22.36 -2.01 -1.72
C ASN A 30 22.09 -1.10 -0.53
N PHE A 31 23.12 -0.38 -0.10
CA PHE A 31 23.09 0.66 0.95
C PHE A 31 23.43 2.04 0.38
N ASN A 32 23.36 2.19 -0.93
CA ASN A 32 23.61 3.46 -1.59
C ASN A 32 22.63 4.53 -1.09
N LYS A 33 23.05 5.81 -1.19
CA LYS A 33 22.18 6.95 -0.86
C LYS A 33 20.97 6.99 -1.79
N LEU A 34 19.83 7.48 -1.32
CA LEU A 34 18.56 7.46 -2.06
C LEU A 34 18.65 8.06 -3.47
N ASP A 35 19.43 9.12 -3.66
CA ASP A 35 19.66 9.79 -4.94
C ASP A 35 20.41 8.93 -5.98
N SER A 36 21.10 7.89 -5.53
CA SER A 36 21.91 6.99 -6.37
C SER A 36 21.29 5.61 -6.59
N ARG A 37 19.99 5.46 -6.30
CA ARG A 37 19.27 4.18 -6.37
C ARG A 37 18.15 4.22 -7.40
N ASP A 38 17.97 3.10 -8.10
CA ASP A 38 16.87 2.92 -9.04
C ASP A 38 15.60 2.35 -8.37
N ASP A 39 15.71 1.83 -7.14
CA ASP A 39 14.64 1.15 -6.41
C ASP A 39 13.96 2.00 -5.32
N VAL A 40 14.17 3.32 -5.32
CA VAL A 40 13.65 4.23 -4.28
C VAL A 40 12.14 4.11 -4.11
N GLY A 41 11.39 4.02 -5.20
CA GLY A 41 9.94 3.86 -5.15
C GLY A 41 9.53 2.58 -4.40
N ALA A 42 10.15 1.44 -4.74
CA ALA A 42 9.86 0.15 -4.11
C ALA A 42 10.34 0.09 -2.65
N LEU A 43 11.49 0.71 -2.35
CA LEU A 43 12.02 0.83 -1.00
C LEU A 43 11.05 1.65 -0.11
N PHE A 44 10.59 2.80 -0.62
CA PHE A 44 9.66 3.67 0.07
C PHE A 44 8.31 3.00 0.30
N GLU A 45 7.76 2.35 -0.73
CA GLU A 45 6.52 1.58 -0.60
C GLU A 45 6.64 0.51 0.49
N ASN A 46 7.72 -0.27 0.48
CA ASN A 46 7.96 -1.28 1.50
C ASN A 46 8.06 -0.67 2.91
N PHE A 47 8.79 0.45 3.06
CA PHE A 47 8.90 1.18 4.31
C PHE A 47 7.53 1.62 4.84
N VAL A 48 6.73 2.31 4.02
CA VAL A 48 5.42 2.83 4.42
C VAL A 48 4.48 1.70 4.86
N ILE A 49 4.43 0.60 4.11
CA ILE A 49 3.62 -0.57 4.48
C ILE A 49 4.05 -1.16 5.83
N ALA A 50 5.35 -1.31 6.05
CA ALA A 50 5.88 -1.87 7.30
C ALA A 50 5.57 -0.97 8.50
N GLU A 51 5.74 0.34 8.36
CA GLU A 51 5.45 1.30 9.43
C GLU A 51 3.96 1.42 9.70
N ARG A 52 3.11 1.41 8.66
CA ARG A 52 1.66 1.43 8.85
C ARG A 52 1.16 0.19 9.59
N LEU A 53 1.69 -0.99 9.26
CA LEU A 53 1.42 -2.22 9.99
C LEU A 53 1.86 -2.13 11.46
N LYS A 54 3.04 -1.57 11.73
CA LYS A 54 3.55 -1.32 13.09
C LYS A 54 2.62 -0.39 13.87
N LYS A 55 2.20 0.74 13.28
CA LYS A 55 1.24 1.67 13.87
C LYS A 55 -0.05 0.98 14.29
N HIS A 56 -0.69 0.21 13.40
CA HIS A 56 -1.90 -0.54 13.74
C HIS A 56 -1.69 -1.50 14.92
N LYS A 57 -0.54 -2.18 14.95
CA LYS A 57 -0.18 -3.09 16.04
C LYS A 57 0.01 -2.35 17.36
N TYR A 58 0.70 -1.19 17.35
CA TYR A 58 0.93 -0.39 18.56
C TYR A 58 -0.35 0.23 19.11
N LEU A 59 -1.21 0.73 18.24
CA LEU A 59 -2.51 1.29 18.59
C LEU A 59 -3.58 0.23 18.90
N ARG A 60 -3.27 -1.06 18.67
CA ARG A 60 -4.18 -2.20 18.84
C ARG A 60 -5.49 -2.01 18.07
N THR A 61 -5.41 -1.40 16.88
CA THR A 61 -6.58 -1.20 16.02
C THR A 61 -6.91 -2.49 15.28
N PHE A 62 -8.18 -2.88 15.28
CA PHE A 62 -8.67 -3.98 14.47
C PHE A 62 -8.96 -3.49 13.04
N THR A 63 -7.92 -3.47 12.22
CA THR A 63 -7.98 -3.08 10.80
C THR A 63 -7.52 -4.24 9.94
N ASN A 64 -8.34 -4.62 8.95
CA ASN A 64 -7.94 -5.61 7.97
C ASN A 64 -7.20 -4.93 6.83
N LEU A 65 -6.04 -5.48 6.45
CA LEU A 65 -5.20 -4.96 5.38
C LEU A 65 -5.32 -5.84 4.13
N TYR A 66 -5.48 -5.22 2.97
CA TYR A 66 -5.61 -5.91 1.70
C TYR A 66 -4.80 -5.23 0.59
N PHE A 67 -4.49 -6.00 -0.45
CA PHE A 67 -3.98 -5.50 -1.74
C PHE A 67 -5.07 -5.71 -2.79
N TRP A 68 -5.19 -4.77 -3.72
CA TRP A 68 -6.19 -4.87 -4.79
C TRP A 68 -5.55 -4.72 -6.16
N ARG A 69 -5.94 -5.61 -7.07
CA ARG A 69 -5.47 -5.64 -8.45
C ARG A 69 -6.52 -6.27 -9.35
N THR A 70 -6.64 -5.76 -10.58
CA THR A 70 -7.55 -6.29 -11.61
C THR A 70 -6.80 -6.86 -12.81
N TYR A 71 -7.50 -7.64 -13.65
CA TYR A 71 -6.99 -8.11 -14.95
C TYR A 71 -6.75 -6.97 -15.94
N SER A 72 -7.48 -5.86 -15.80
CA SER A 72 -7.28 -4.64 -16.58
C SER A 72 -6.13 -3.76 -16.05
N ASN A 73 -5.26 -4.32 -15.20
CA ASN A 73 -4.06 -3.70 -14.65
C ASN A 73 -4.33 -2.46 -13.79
N GLY A 74 -5.52 -2.36 -13.18
CA GLY A 74 -5.76 -1.47 -12.06
C GLY A 74 -5.11 -2.03 -10.81
N GLU A 75 -4.45 -1.18 -10.03
CA GLU A 75 -3.76 -1.54 -8.79
C GLU A 75 -4.05 -0.50 -7.71
N ILE A 76 -4.11 -0.96 -6.45
CA ILE A 76 -4.09 -0.13 -5.25
C ILE A 76 -3.12 -0.79 -4.26
N ASP A 77 -2.15 -0.02 -3.80
CA ASP A 77 -1.03 -0.50 -2.98
C ASP A 77 -1.44 -0.95 -1.57
N LEU A 78 -2.46 -0.36 -0.97
CA LEU A 78 -2.98 -0.78 0.34
C LEU A 78 -4.46 -0.43 0.48
N ILE A 79 -5.24 -1.34 1.04
CA ILE A 79 -6.61 -1.09 1.50
C ILE A 79 -6.71 -1.43 2.97
N GLU A 80 -7.31 -0.52 3.72
CA GLU A 80 -7.69 -0.70 5.12
C GLU A 80 -9.21 -0.81 5.23
N GLU A 81 -9.69 -1.91 5.79
CA GLU A 81 -11.10 -2.08 6.17
C GLU A 81 -11.22 -2.09 7.69
N SER A 82 -11.96 -1.13 8.24
CA SER A 82 -12.37 -1.14 9.64
C SER A 82 -13.78 -0.60 9.80
N GLN A 83 -14.58 -1.25 10.64
CA GLN A 83 -15.96 -0.83 10.95
C GLN A 83 -16.89 -0.60 9.73
N GLY A 84 -16.58 -1.21 8.58
CA GLY A 84 -17.34 -1.05 7.34
C GLY A 84 -16.87 0.10 6.45
N GLU A 85 -15.91 0.89 6.90
CA GLU A 85 -15.21 1.90 6.08
C GLU A 85 -14.08 1.23 5.30
N ILE A 86 -13.89 1.68 4.06
CA ILE A 86 -12.83 1.21 3.17
C ILE A 86 -11.97 2.42 2.80
N LEU A 87 -10.76 2.44 3.34
CA LEU A 87 -9.75 3.42 2.97
C LEU A 87 -8.78 2.77 1.99
N SER A 88 -8.47 3.46 0.90
CA SER A 88 -7.51 2.97 -0.09
C SER A 88 -6.36 3.95 -0.29
N PHE A 89 -5.17 3.40 -0.46
CA PHE A 89 -3.94 4.16 -0.50
C PHE A 89 -3.08 3.71 -1.67
N GLU A 90 -2.56 4.68 -2.42
CA GLU A 90 -1.48 4.47 -3.36
C GLU A 90 -0.19 5.04 -2.77
N ILE A 91 0.92 4.31 -2.85
CA ILE A 91 2.19 4.76 -2.26
C ILE A 91 3.16 5.08 -3.39
N LYS A 92 3.63 6.32 -3.42
CA LYS A 92 4.51 6.83 -4.48
C LYS A 92 5.49 7.83 -3.93
N TRP A 93 6.78 7.67 -4.23
CA TRP A 93 7.82 8.58 -3.71
C TRP A 93 7.58 10.06 -4.03
N ASN A 94 7.24 10.40 -5.29
CA ASN A 94 7.04 11.79 -5.75
C ASN A 94 5.81 11.98 -6.67
N LYS A 95 5.04 10.91 -6.97
CA LYS A 95 4.04 10.95 -8.06
C LYS A 95 2.63 10.92 -7.49
N ILE A 96 1.86 11.96 -7.75
CA ILE A 96 0.41 11.94 -7.53
C ILE A 96 -0.24 11.21 -8.72
N VAL A 97 -1.16 10.30 -8.42
CA VAL A 97 -1.94 9.57 -9.42
C VAL A 97 -3.43 9.71 -9.14
N LYS A 98 -4.23 9.48 -10.18
CA LYS A 98 -5.68 9.42 -10.04
C LYS A 98 -6.11 8.01 -9.61
N PRO A 99 -7.18 7.88 -8.81
CA PRO A 99 -7.71 6.58 -8.44
C PRO A 99 -8.18 5.77 -9.66
N PRO A 100 -8.10 4.44 -9.63
CA PRO A 100 -8.75 3.58 -10.62
C PRO A 100 -10.27 3.75 -10.57
N LYS A 101 -10.90 4.17 -11.68
CA LYS A 101 -12.35 4.39 -11.75
C LYS A 101 -13.15 3.16 -11.30
N LEU A 102 -12.73 1.99 -11.76
CA LEU A 102 -13.37 0.70 -11.45
C LEU A 102 -13.45 0.45 -9.94
N PHE A 103 -12.41 0.84 -9.18
CA PHE A 103 -12.42 0.65 -7.73
C PHE A 103 -13.57 1.40 -7.05
N PHE A 104 -13.81 2.66 -7.44
CA PHE A 104 -14.88 3.49 -6.90
C PHE A 104 -16.27 3.07 -7.36
N GLU A 105 -16.37 2.51 -8.57
CA GLU A 105 -17.62 1.92 -9.07
C GLU A 105 -18.00 0.68 -8.24
N THR A 106 -17.00 -0.14 -7.85
CA THR A 106 -17.19 -1.33 -7.01
C THR A 106 -17.43 -0.97 -5.53
N TYR A 107 -16.64 -0.05 -4.98
CA TYR A 107 -16.65 0.34 -3.57
C TYR A 107 -17.09 1.81 -3.42
N LYS A 108 -18.40 2.05 -3.62
CA LYS A 108 -18.98 3.41 -3.73
C LYS A 108 -18.74 4.35 -2.55
N ASN A 109 -18.46 3.82 -1.36
CA ASN A 109 -18.18 4.61 -0.15
C ASN A 109 -16.71 4.47 0.31
N SER A 110 -15.80 4.18 -0.61
CA SER A 110 -14.37 4.13 -0.32
C SER A 110 -13.72 5.50 -0.49
N THR A 111 -12.58 5.70 0.18
CA THR A 111 -11.72 6.87 -0.03
C THR A 111 -10.46 6.47 -0.77
N PHE A 112 -9.76 7.44 -1.38
CA PHE A 112 -8.45 7.23 -1.99
C PHE A 112 -7.51 8.37 -1.65
N GLU A 113 -6.33 8.02 -1.16
CA GLU A 113 -5.27 8.97 -0.84
C GLU A 113 -3.94 8.48 -1.44
N VAL A 114 -3.10 9.42 -1.86
CA VAL A 114 -1.75 9.11 -2.32
C VAL A 114 -0.77 9.48 -1.22
N ILE A 115 0.02 8.50 -0.77
CA ILE A 115 1.06 8.66 0.24
C ILE A 115 2.40 8.87 -0.46
N THR A 116 3.02 10.02 -0.18
CA THR A 116 4.28 10.49 -0.73
C THR A 116 5.29 10.85 0.35
N LYS A 117 6.53 11.16 -0.05
CA LYS A 117 7.56 11.56 0.91
C LYS A 117 7.21 12.83 1.71
N GLU A 118 6.25 13.62 1.23
CA GLU A 118 5.77 14.84 1.87
C GLU A 118 4.74 14.58 3.00
N ASN A 119 3.91 13.53 2.90
CA ASN A 119 2.81 13.28 3.85
C ASN A 119 2.90 11.93 4.59
N TYR A 120 3.87 11.07 4.28
CA TYR A 120 3.93 9.73 4.88
C TYR A 120 4.04 9.75 6.40
N LEU A 121 4.63 10.80 6.98
CA LEU A 121 4.89 10.84 8.41
C LEU A 121 3.59 10.83 9.21
N ASP A 122 2.63 11.67 8.82
CA ASP A 122 1.29 11.71 9.44
C ASP A 122 0.53 10.40 9.21
N PHE A 123 0.78 9.75 8.06
CA PHE A 123 0.18 8.46 7.75
C PHE A 123 0.70 7.34 8.69
N VAL A 124 2.01 7.31 8.98
CA VAL A 124 2.64 6.20 9.73
C VAL A 124 2.82 6.42 11.23
N ILE A 125 2.60 7.63 11.76
CA ILE A 125 2.65 7.94 13.21
C ILE A 125 1.28 7.83 13.86
#